data_AF-A0A968TV68-F1
#
_entry.id   AF-A0A968TV68-F1
#
_cell.length_a   1.000
_cell.length_b   1.000
_cell.length_c   1.000
_cell.angle_alpha   90.00
_cell.angle_beta   90.00
_cell.angle_gamma   90.00
#
_symmetry.space_group_name_H-M   'P 1'
#
loop_
_entity.id
_entity.type
_entity.pdbx_description
1 polymer ?
#
loop_
_entity_poly.entity_id
_entity_poly.type
_entity_poly.pdbx_seq_one_letter_code
_entity_poly.pdbx_strand_id
1 'polypeptide(L)'
;IGATVEIPVVVVAETVRESPRDAAVRRVVQAVNSVPPATEKIGKIAGGLLGRAGSSATIDALVVAQAVSAGGAHILTGDPDDLRALAAPHPEVWIQPL
;
A
#
# COMPACT_ATOMS: atom_id res chain seq x y z
N ILE A 1 3.78 23.53 2.33
CA ILE A 1 2.70 22.67 1.79
C ILE A 1 2.91 21.31 2.44
N GLY A 2 1.95 20.82 3.24
CA GLY A 2 2.07 19.52 3.90
C GLY A 2 1.56 18.40 2.98
N ALA A 3 2.14 17.20 3.09
CA ALA A 3 1.61 15.99 2.48
C ALA A 3 0.93 15.15 3.55
N THR A 4 -0.24 14.60 3.26
CA THR A 4 -0.84 13.55 4.10
C THR A 4 -0.11 12.25 3.80
N VAL A 5 0.38 11.59 4.85
CA VAL A 5 1.07 10.30 4.76
C VAL A 5 0.22 9.26 5.48
N GLU A 6 0.03 8.11 4.86
CA GLU A 6 -0.68 6.98 5.45
C GLU A 6 0.13 5.69 5.26
N ILE A 7 -0.06 4.74 6.17
CA ILE A 7 0.50 3.40 6.06
C ILE A 7 -0.67 2.44 5.89
N PRO A 8 -0.82 1.75 4.74
CA PRO A 8 -1.83 0.71 4.60
C PRO A 8 -1.67 -0.35 5.70
N VAL A 9 -2.78 -0.75 6.34
CA VAL A 9 -2.73 -1.69 7.48
C VAL A 9 -2.06 -3.02 7.12
N VAL A 10 -2.12 -3.43 5.85
CA VAL A 10 -1.46 -4.64 5.35
C VAL A 10 0.08 -4.54 5.40
N VAL A 11 0.65 -3.33 5.24
CA VAL A 11 2.10 -3.10 5.38
C VAL A 11 2.52 -3.22 6.84
N VAL A 12 1.67 -2.82 7.79
CA VAL A 12 1.93 -3.07 9.22
C VAL A 12 1.97 -4.58 9.48
N ALA A 13 1.04 -5.34 8.92
CA ALA A 13 1.04 -6.80 9.03
C ALA A 13 2.30 -7.45 8.42
N GLU A 14 2.80 -6.93 7.29
CA GLU A 14 4.03 -7.43 6.68
C GLU A 14 5.30 -7.09 7.44
N THR A 15 5.31 -6.01 8.23
CA THR A 15 6.54 -5.47 8.82
C THR A 15 6.68 -5.76 10.32
N VAL A 16 5.58 -6.02 11.04
CA VAL A 16 5.59 -6.32 12.47
C VAL A 16 5.72 -7.83 12.71
N ARG A 17 6.56 -8.22 13.67
CA ARG A 17 6.79 -9.62 14.07
C ARG A 17 6.61 -9.85 15.57
N GLU A 18 6.06 -8.88 16.29
CA GLU A 18 5.96 -8.87 17.76
C GLU A 18 7.30 -9.11 18.44
N SER A 19 8.34 -8.42 17.96
CA SER A 19 9.70 -8.56 18.46
C SER A 19 10.33 -7.22 18.83
N PRO A 20 11.35 -7.19 19.72
CA PRO A 20 12.11 -5.96 20.00
C PRO A 20 12.80 -5.35 18.75
N ARG A 21 13.01 -6.15 17.70
CA ARG A 21 13.61 -5.67 16.44
C ARG A 21 12.66 -4.74 15.67
N ASP A 22 11.38 -4.73 16.02
CA ASP A 22 10.35 -3.90 15.36
C ASP A 22 10.40 -2.43 15.84
N ALA A 23 11.30 -2.06 16.75
CA ALA A 23 11.34 -0.72 17.36
C ALA A 23 11.42 0.42 16.32
N ALA A 24 12.16 0.23 15.23
CA ALA A 24 12.20 1.19 14.14
C ALA A 24 10.85 1.31 13.41
N VAL A 25 10.24 0.18 13.07
CA VAL A 25 8.92 0.12 12.41
C VAL A 25 7.84 0.78 13.28
N ARG A 26 7.78 0.43 14.57
CA ARG A 26 6.80 1.01 15.50
C ARG A 26 6.94 2.53 15.63
N ARG A 27 8.17 3.05 15.66
CA ARG A 27 8.41 4.50 15.67
C ARG A 27 7.89 5.20 14.42
N VAL A 28 8.10 4.61 13.24
CA VAL A 28 7.58 5.16 11.97
C VAL A 28 6.05 5.13 11.96
N VAL A 29 5.43 4.00 12.33
CA VAL A 29 3.97 3.87 12.39
C VAL A 29 3.36 4.90 13.35
N GLN A 30 3.96 5.08 14.53
CA GLN A 30 3.53 6.09 15.50
C GLN A 30 3.71 7.53 15.00
N ALA A 31 4.80 7.81 14.28
CA ALA A 31 5.07 9.14 13.73
C ALA A 31 4.10 9.52 12.60
N VAL A 32 3.74 8.57 11.73
CA VAL A 32 2.75 8.79 10.66
C VAL A 32 1.34 8.92 11.24
N ASN A 33 1.00 8.12 12.26
CA ASN A 33 -0.27 8.18 12.99
C ASN A 33 -1.53 8.12 12.09
N SER A 34 -1.42 7.45 10.93
CA SER A 34 -2.53 7.22 10.01
C SER A 34 -2.39 5.83 9.39
N VAL A 35 -3.22 4.90 9.88
CA VAL A 35 -3.29 3.50 9.43
C VAL A 35 -4.76 3.16 9.17
N PRO A 36 -5.30 3.49 7.99
CA PRO A 36 -6.71 3.23 7.70
C PRO A 36 -6.97 1.71 7.58
N PRO A 37 -8.19 1.26 7.92
CA PRO A 37 -8.56 -0.15 7.81
C PRO A 37 -8.70 -0.58 6.35
N ALA A 38 -8.31 -1.82 6.06
CA ALA A 38 -8.68 -2.48 4.80
C ALA A 38 -10.17 -2.81 4.85
N THR A 39 -10.94 -2.30 3.89
CA THR A 39 -12.39 -2.53 3.79
C THR A 39 -12.72 -3.52 2.68
N GLU A 40 -13.95 -4.04 2.66
CA GLU A 40 -14.45 -4.88 1.56
C GLU A 40 -14.31 -4.19 0.18
N LYS A 41 -14.53 -2.86 0.14
CA LYS A 41 -14.32 -2.05 -1.07
C LYS A 41 -12.87 -2.16 -1.57
N ILE A 42 -11.89 -2.02 -0.67
CA ILE A 42 -10.48 -2.17 -1.01
C ILE A 42 -10.20 -3.59 -1.51
N GLY A 43 -10.73 -4.61 -0.83
CA GLY A 43 -10.58 -6.00 -1.24
C GLY A 43 -11.11 -6.29 -2.65
N LYS A 44 -12.28 -5.75 -3.01
CA LYS A 44 -12.86 -5.88 -4.36
C LYS A 44 -12.00 -5.21 -5.43
N ILE A 45 -11.47 -4.01 -5.14
CA ILE A 45 -10.57 -3.31 -6.06
C ILE A 45 -9.29 -4.14 -6.25
N ALA A 46 -8.68 -4.61 -5.16
CA ALA A 46 -7.47 -5.43 -5.19
C ALA A 46 -7.66 -6.72 -6.01
N GLY A 47 -8.76 -7.45 -5.80
CA GLY A 47 -9.09 -8.63 -6.60
C GLY A 47 -9.19 -8.33 -8.10
N GLY A 48 -9.76 -7.18 -8.47
CA GLY A 48 -9.81 -6.72 -9.85
C GLY A 48 -8.42 -6.40 -10.43
N LEU A 49 -7.54 -5.79 -9.64
CA LEU A 49 -6.15 -5.51 -10.04
C LEU A 49 -5.39 -6.82 -10.29
N LEU A 50 -5.47 -7.77 -9.35
CA LEU A 50 -4.85 -9.09 -9.45
C LEU A 50 -5.31 -9.84 -10.71
N GLY A 51 -6.63 -9.89 -10.95
CA GLY A 51 -7.19 -10.58 -12.11
C GLY A 51 -6.75 -9.98 -13.45
N ARG A 52 -6.62 -8.65 -13.53
CA ARG A 52 -6.12 -7.98 -14.75
C ARG A 52 -4.63 -8.17 -14.96
N ALA A 53 -3.84 -8.11 -13.88
CA ALA A 53 -2.39 -8.26 -13.94
C ALA A 53 -1.95 -9.73 -14.06
N GLY A 54 -2.85 -10.69 -13.83
CA GLY A 54 -2.47 -12.11 -13.72
C GLY A 54 -1.53 -12.39 -12.54
N SER A 55 -1.65 -11.60 -11.47
CA SER A 55 -0.77 -11.64 -10.29
C SER A 55 -1.47 -12.26 -9.08
N SER A 56 -0.68 -12.79 -8.15
CA SER A 56 -1.12 -13.26 -6.83
C SER A 56 -0.60 -12.40 -5.66
N ALA A 57 0.07 -11.28 -5.97
CA ALA A 57 0.67 -10.36 -5.00
C ALA A 57 -0.42 -9.57 -4.24
N THR A 58 -1.11 -10.26 -3.32
CA THR A 58 -2.33 -9.76 -2.68
C THR A 58 -2.08 -8.51 -1.86
N ILE A 59 -0.93 -8.43 -1.19
CA ILE A 59 -0.60 -7.29 -0.33
C ILE A 59 -0.30 -6.05 -1.17
N ASP A 60 0.52 -6.18 -2.22
CA ASP A 60 0.76 -5.09 -3.19
C ASP A 60 -0.54 -4.61 -3.84
N ALA A 61 -1.42 -5.55 -4.21
CA ALA A 61 -2.72 -5.20 -4.78
C ALA A 61 -3.61 -4.45 -3.78
N LEU A 62 -3.56 -4.76 -2.48
CA LEU A 62 -4.28 -4.02 -1.44
C LEU A 62 -3.69 -2.61 -1.24
N VAL A 63 -2.36 -2.46 -1.33
CA VAL A 63 -1.68 -1.15 -1.28
C VAL A 63 -2.10 -0.27 -2.45
N VAL A 64 -2.05 -0.80 -3.68
CA VAL A 64 -2.50 -0.07 -4.88
C VAL A 64 -4.01 0.22 -4.81
N ALA A 65 -4.82 -0.73 -4.37
CA ALA A 65 -6.27 -0.55 -4.23
C ALA A 65 -6.64 0.56 -3.25
N GLN A 66 -5.87 0.74 -2.17
CA GLN A 66 -6.07 1.85 -1.24
C GLN A 66 -5.84 3.20 -1.92
N ALA A 67 -4.74 3.34 -2.69
CA ALA A 67 -4.46 4.55 -3.46
C ALA A 67 -5.57 4.85 -4.49
N VAL A 68 -6.01 3.83 -5.24
CA VAL A 68 -7.13 3.96 -6.20
C VAL A 68 -8.41 4.40 -5.48
N SER A 69 -8.75 3.79 -4.34
CA SER A 69 -9.95 4.14 -3.59
C SER A 69 -9.92 5.56 -3.01
N ALA A 70 -8.73 6.12 -2.78
CA ALA A 70 -8.53 7.50 -2.34
C ALA A 70 -8.64 8.53 -3.49
N GLY A 71 -8.75 8.07 -4.75
CA GLY A 71 -8.74 8.92 -5.94
C GLY A 71 -7.33 9.22 -6.48
N GLY A 72 -6.32 8.48 -6.02
CA GLY A 72 -4.92 8.64 -6.41
C GLY A 72 -4.00 8.85 -5.20
N ALA A 73 -2.74 8.42 -5.33
CA ALA A 73 -1.70 8.65 -4.33
C ALA A 73 -0.30 8.43 -4.92
N HIS A 74 0.73 8.90 -4.20
CA HIS A 74 2.11 8.47 -4.42
C HIS A 74 2.43 7.31 -3.47
N ILE A 75 2.85 6.18 -4.04
CA ILE A 75 3.27 5.00 -3.29
C ILE A 75 4.79 4.93 -3.32
N LEU A 76 5.39 5.10 -2.15
CA LEU A 76 6.83 4.94 -1.93
C LEU A 76 7.12 3.47 -1.63
N THR A 77 7.95 2.82 -2.44
CA THR A 77 8.25 1.38 -2.30
C THR A 77 9.70 1.05 -2.63
N GLY A 78 10.24 0.02 -1.98
CA GLY A 78 11.53 -0.56 -2.31
C GLY A 78 11.49 -1.48 -3.54
N ASP A 79 10.31 -1.94 -3.93
CA ASP A 79 10.09 -2.76 -5.13
C ASP A 79 9.03 -2.11 -6.04
N PRO A 80 9.44 -1.24 -6.97
CA PRO A 80 8.50 -0.48 -7.78
C PRO A 80 7.93 -1.26 -8.97
N ASP A 81 8.61 -2.32 -9.43
CA ASP A 81 8.22 -3.00 -10.67
C ASP A 81 6.96 -3.86 -10.46
N ASP A 82 6.86 -4.53 -9.31
CA ASP A 82 5.68 -5.32 -8.93
C ASP A 82 4.43 -4.42 -8.81
N LEU A 83 4.57 -3.26 -8.17
CA LEU A 83 3.46 -2.32 -8.00
C LEU A 83 3.07 -1.62 -9.30
N ARG A 84 4.01 -1.35 -10.22
CA ARG A 84 3.72 -0.74 -11.52
C ARG A 84 2.82 -1.62 -12.38
N ALA A 85 3.04 -2.94 -12.37
CA ALA A 85 2.18 -3.87 -13.11
C ALA A 85 0.72 -3.81 -12.64
N LEU A 86 0.51 -3.73 -11.32
CA LEU A 86 -0.80 -3.60 -10.71
C LEU A 86 -1.44 -2.23 -10.97
N ALA A 87 -0.65 -1.15 -10.89
CA ALA A 87 -1.12 0.22 -11.06
C ALA A 87 -1.28 0.66 -12.53
N ALA A 88 -0.80 -0.12 -13.51
CA ALA A 88 -0.79 0.27 -14.93
C ALA A 88 -2.13 0.83 -15.48
N PRO A 89 -3.32 0.33 -15.07
CA PRO A 89 -4.60 0.90 -15.51
C PRO A 89 -5.03 2.20 -14.80
N HIS A 90 -4.25 2.68 -13.82
CA HIS A 90 -4.60 3.73 -12.87
C HIS A 90 -3.58 4.88 -12.90
N PRO A 91 -3.69 5.83 -13.85
CA PRO A 91 -2.76 6.95 -14.00
C PRO A 91 -2.74 7.90 -12.80
N GLU A 92 -3.75 7.85 -11.94
CA GLU A 92 -3.82 8.58 -10.68
C GLU A 92 -2.91 8.00 -9.58
N VAL A 93 -2.35 6.81 -9.77
CA VAL A 93 -1.45 6.13 -8.82
C VAL A 93 0.00 6.22 -9.31
N TRP A 94 0.85 6.84 -8.50
CA TRP A 94 2.24 7.12 -8.84
C TRP A 94 3.16 6.23 -8.03
N ILE A 95 3.92 5.35 -8.70
CA ILE A 95 4.89 4.47 -8.03
C ILE A 95 6.25 5.15 -8.01
N GLN A 96 6.72 5.48 -6.81
CA GLN A 96 7.99 6.14 -6.57
C GLN A 96 8.95 5.20 -5.82
N PRO A 97 10.13 4.90 -6.39
CA PRO A 97 11.18 4.18 -5.66
C PRO A 97 11.66 4.97 -4.43
N LEU A 98 11.98 4.27 -3.34
CA LEU A 98 12.65 4.83 -2.16
C LEU A 98 14.12 5.14 -2.40
#